data_AF-A0A954ZLA3-F1
#
_entry.id   AF-A0A954ZLA3-F1
#
_cell.length_a   1.000
_cell.length_b   1.000
_cell.length_c   1.000
_cell.angle_alpha   90.00
_cell.angle_beta   90.00
_cell.angle_gamma   90.00
#
_symmetry.space_group_name_H-M   'P 1'
#
loop_
_entity.id
_entity.type
_entity.pdbx_description
1 polymer ?
#
loop_
_entity_poly.entity_id
_entity_poly.type
_entity_poly.pdbx_seq_one_letter_code
_entity_poly.pdbx_strand_id
1 'polypeptide(L)'
;INAANQIAGYGRDPDGNLRAFLLTPVPEPSTGLAFLVAIFPAAFMWRRSLRGYVTKQPTFKKVESKVTMQLTRILAILFAMTCTAYGQTYSLVDLGDLPGGTNRSEAWLLNENGQAAGVSFSSDGPRAFLWNDGAMTEVGDLPGGASFSNPGGAGLNVHGQIVGSSGASGGDHAFLWDGTQMTDLGTLPGYDRSGAIAINDSGQIVGRSFNNDGIAATIWEDGAMREPSGFRTEPHPRDINNRGQIVGVDRSGPLFSSRPFIWENGETNDIGNLSEGDTGWADAINELGQVVGWNEIAGETTAWLWDDGVQIDLGRLPGSFTSQAFGLNDVGQVVGISSTRQDGFDGIRAWVWQEEVGIQNLNDLVDESGSGWTLQFAEDVNNAGQIVGYGLDPQGRTHGFLLTPVPEPNSGLAMLAGVAALALRGRTRFARRSSTR
;
A
#
# COMPACT_ATOMS: atom_id res chain seq x y z
N ILE A 1 14.20 -19.03 26.83
CA ILE A 1 14.52 -17.87 25.97
C ILE A 1 14.65 -16.67 26.90
N ASN A 2 15.68 -15.83 26.77
CA ASN A 2 15.87 -14.67 27.64
C ASN A 2 15.36 -13.38 26.97
N ALA A 3 15.44 -12.25 27.69
CA ALA A 3 15.01 -10.92 27.21
C ALA A 3 15.77 -10.41 25.97
N ALA A 4 16.85 -11.09 25.56
CA ALA A 4 17.58 -10.82 24.32
C ALA A 4 17.21 -11.83 23.20
N ASN A 5 16.07 -12.52 23.32
CA ASN A 5 15.60 -13.58 22.42
C ASN A 5 16.60 -14.73 22.19
N GLN A 6 17.53 -14.95 23.13
CA GLN A 6 18.51 -16.04 23.02
C GLN A 6 17.92 -17.36 23.50
N ILE A 7 18.19 -18.43 22.78
CA ILE A 7 17.69 -19.78 23.07
C ILE A 7 18.84 -20.63 23.60
N ALA A 8 18.74 -21.09 24.85
CA ALA A 8 19.69 -22.05 25.42
C ALA A 8 19.18 -23.48 25.25
N GLY A 9 20.08 -24.42 24.94
CA GLY A 9 19.76 -25.83 24.77
C GLY A 9 20.95 -26.75 25.01
N TYR A 10 20.74 -28.06 24.86
CA TYR A 10 21.79 -29.08 24.92
C TYR A 10 21.79 -29.92 23.65
N GLY A 11 22.97 -30.19 23.09
CA GLY A 11 23.18 -31.00 21.89
C GLY A 11 24.38 -31.93 22.06
N ARG A 12 24.51 -32.95 21.20
CA ARG A 12 25.69 -33.83 21.21
C ARG A 12 26.72 -33.36 20.20
N ASP A 13 27.99 -33.32 20.61
CA ASP A 13 29.10 -33.08 19.70
C ASP A 13 29.35 -34.31 18.79
N PRO A 14 30.19 -34.20 17.75
CA PRO A 14 30.45 -35.30 16.81
C PRO A 14 31.05 -36.57 17.46
N ASP A 15 31.61 -36.44 18.66
CA ASP A 15 32.11 -37.55 19.47
C ASP A 15 31.04 -38.13 20.41
N GLY A 16 29.81 -37.60 20.33
CA GLY A 16 28.63 -38.07 21.06
C GLY A 16 28.45 -37.46 22.45
N ASN A 17 29.28 -36.50 22.88
CA ASN A 17 29.22 -35.92 24.22
C ASN A 17 28.16 -34.81 24.29
N LEU A 18 27.40 -34.78 25.38
CA LEU A 18 26.37 -33.76 25.59
C LEU A 18 27.02 -32.41 25.97
N ARG A 19 26.68 -31.35 25.24
CA ARG A 19 27.19 -29.98 25.38
C ARG A 19 26.02 -29.00 25.44
N ALA A 20 26.11 -28.01 26.33
CA ALA A 20 25.19 -26.88 26.29
C ALA A 20 25.56 -25.94 25.13
N PHE A 21 24.56 -25.32 24.51
CA PHE A 21 24.76 -24.26 23.52
C PHE A 21 23.76 -23.12 23.75
N LEU A 22 24.13 -21.94 23.25
CA LEU A 22 23.31 -20.74 23.26
C LEU A 22 23.20 -20.23 21.82
N LEU A 23 21.97 -20.17 21.30
CA LEU A 23 21.66 -19.57 20.01
C LEU A 23 21.31 -18.11 20.25
N THR A 24 22.13 -17.22 19.70
CA THR A 24 21.88 -15.78 19.70
C THR A 24 21.28 -15.37 18.36
N PRO A 25 20.13 -14.68 18.33
CA PRO A 25 19.60 -14.10 17.11
C PRO A 25 20.67 -13.21 16.49
N VAL A 26 20.95 -13.40 15.20
CA VAL A 26 21.83 -12.51 14.45
C VAL A 26 20.93 -11.40 13.89
N PRO A 27 21.21 -10.10 14.12
CA PRO A 27 20.47 -9.04 13.47
C PRO A 27 20.64 -9.19 11.96
N GLU A 28 19.55 -9.12 11.21
CA GLU A 28 19.59 -9.28 9.76
C GLU A 28 20.61 -8.32 9.14
N PRO A 29 21.58 -8.81 8.36
CA PRO A 29 22.29 -7.95 7.44
C PRO A 29 21.36 -7.68 6.26
N SER A 30 21.17 -6.39 5.94
CA SER A 30 20.38 -5.87 4.82
C SER A 30 20.87 -6.29 3.42
N THR A 31 21.67 -7.34 3.30
CA THR A 31 22.04 -7.97 2.03
C THR A 31 22.22 -9.47 2.23
N GLY A 32 21.57 -10.28 1.40
CA GLY A 32 21.61 -11.75 1.41
C GLY A 32 22.99 -12.41 1.18
N LEU A 33 24.09 -11.66 1.24
CA LEU A 33 25.45 -12.19 1.10
C LEU A 33 25.97 -12.90 2.36
N ALA A 34 25.45 -12.60 3.55
CA ALA A 34 25.99 -13.15 4.80
C ALA A 34 25.67 -14.65 5.01
N PHE A 35 24.57 -15.15 4.43
CA PHE A 35 24.23 -16.58 4.49
C PHE A 35 25.21 -17.47 3.71
N LEU A 36 25.92 -16.90 2.72
CA LEU A 36 26.88 -17.63 1.86
C LEU A 36 28.25 -17.83 2.52
N VAL A 37 28.66 -16.98 3.47
CA VAL A 37 29.99 -17.06 4.09
C VAL A 37 30.08 -18.15 5.17
N ALA A 38 28.97 -18.53 5.79
CA ALA A 38 28.94 -19.60 6.80
C ALA A 38 28.99 -21.03 6.22
N ILE A 39 28.55 -21.23 4.97
CA ILE A 39 28.45 -22.56 4.34
C ILE A 39 29.77 -22.98 3.67
N PHE A 40 30.59 -22.01 3.23
CA PHE A 40 31.87 -22.28 2.55
C PHE A 40 32.91 -22.99 3.44
N PRO A 41 33.10 -22.64 4.73
CA PRO A 41 33.99 -23.38 5.62
C PRO A 41 33.49 -24.80 5.92
N ALA A 42 32.18 -25.00 6.04
CA ALA A 42 31.57 -26.30 6.35
C ALA A 42 31.71 -27.29 5.17
N ALA A 43 31.45 -26.85 3.94
CA ALA A 43 31.61 -27.66 2.74
C ALA A 43 33.08 -27.98 2.42
N PHE A 44 34.01 -27.07 2.71
CA PHE A 44 35.45 -27.28 2.53
C PHE A 44 36.05 -28.21 3.60
N MET A 45 35.59 -28.10 4.86
CA MET A 45 35.94 -29.04 5.93
C MET A 45 35.42 -30.46 5.64
N TRP A 46 34.23 -30.59 5.06
CA TRP A 46 33.67 -31.90 4.68
C TRP A 46 34.46 -32.58 3.54
N ARG A 47 34.97 -31.80 2.56
CA ARG A 47 35.87 -32.30 1.50
C ARG A 47 37.23 -32.80 2.01
N ARG A 48 37.76 -32.22 3.08
CA ARG A 48 39.05 -32.64 3.68
C ARG A 48 38.91 -33.94 4.49
N SER A 49 37.78 -34.12 5.19
CA SER A 49 37.48 -35.33 5.98
C SER A 49 37.32 -36.58 5.09
N LEU A 50 36.63 -36.47 3.96
CA LEU A 50 36.43 -37.60 3.03
C LEU A 50 37.72 -38.05 2.31
N ARG A 51 38.71 -37.16 2.13
CA ARG A 51 39.99 -37.51 1.49
C ARG A 51 40.85 -38.45 2.34
N GLY A 52 40.66 -38.45 3.66
CA GLY A 52 41.37 -39.33 4.59
C GLY A 52 40.80 -40.75 4.67
N TYR A 53 39.54 -40.95 4.30
CA TYR A 53 38.83 -42.24 4.43
C TYR A 53 38.89 -43.12 3.17
N VAL A 54 39.23 -42.57 2.00
CA VAL A 54 39.05 -43.24 0.68
C VAL A 54 40.27 -44.09 0.24
N THR A 55 41.31 -44.26 1.06
CA THR A 55 42.47 -45.10 0.68
C THR A 55 42.26 -46.60 0.85
N LYS A 56 41.10 -47.07 1.30
CA LYS A 56 40.79 -48.51 1.42
C LYS A 56 39.38 -48.79 0.90
N GLN A 57 39.30 -49.41 -0.28
CA GLN A 57 38.20 -50.22 -0.86
C GLN A 57 37.77 -49.80 -2.30
N PRO A 58 37.91 -50.66 -3.33
CA PRO A 58 37.70 -50.28 -4.74
C PRO A 58 36.24 -50.27 -5.23
N THR A 59 35.27 -50.72 -4.43
CA THR A 59 33.88 -50.93 -4.87
C THR A 59 32.98 -49.68 -4.81
N PHE A 60 33.45 -48.58 -4.22
CA PHE A 60 32.65 -47.35 -4.08
C PHE A 60 32.71 -46.35 -5.25
N LYS A 61 33.68 -46.47 -6.15
CA LYS A 61 33.92 -45.48 -7.24
C LYS A 61 32.76 -45.31 -8.23
N LYS A 62 31.92 -46.33 -8.43
CA LYS A 62 30.83 -46.31 -9.44
C LYS A 62 29.51 -45.75 -8.92
N VAL A 63 29.28 -45.81 -7.60
CA VAL A 63 28.10 -45.23 -6.94
C VAL A 63 28.36 -43.74 -6.65
N GLU A 64 29.58 -43.38 -6.24
CA GLU A 64 29.99 -41.98 -6.06
C GLU A 64 29.86 -41.17 -7.36
N SER A 65 30.27 -41.67 -8.52
CA SER A 65 30.19 -40.86 -9.75
C SER A 65 28.75 -40.56 -10.18
N LYS A 66 27.76 -41.38 -9.80
CA LYS A 66 26.34 -41.13 -10.06
C LYS A 66 25.73 -40.21 -9.01
N VAL A 67 26.06 -40.42 -7.73
CA VAL A 67 25.54 -39.63 -6.61
C VAL A 67 26.13 -38.21 -6.61
N THR A 68 27.43 -38.05 -6.83
CA THR A 68 28.08 -36.74 -6.94
C THR A 68 27.59 -35.96 -8.16
N MET A 69 27.27 -36.62 -9.27
CA MET A 69 26.74 -35.97 -10.47
C MET A 69 25.25 -35.60 -10.33
N GLN A 70 24.46 -36.38 -9.57
CA GLN A 70 23.09 -36.02 -9.21
C GLN A 70 23.04 -34.88 -8.20
N LEU A 71 23.91 -34.89 -7.17
CA LEU A 71 24.04 -33.80 -6.20
C LEU A 71 24.52 -32.50 -6.85
N THR A 72 25.46 -32.55 -7.80
CA THR A 72 25.89 -31.34 -8.53
C THR A 72 24.79 -30.79 -9.44
N ARG A 73 23.91 -31.64 -9.98
CA ARG A 73 22.73 -31.21 -10.75
C ARG A 73 21.63 -30.64 -9.87
N ILE A 74 21.39 -31.25 -8.71
CA ILE A 74 20.44 -30.76 -7.71
C ILE A 74 20.93 -29.42 -7.11
N LEU A 75 22.22 -29.30 -6.82
CA LEU A 75 22.83 -28.03 -6.42
C LEU A 75 22.83 -26.99 -7.54
N ALA A 76 23.02 -27.37 -8.81
CA ALA A 76 22.89 -26.41 -9.93
C ALA A 76 21.42 -25.99 -10.19
N ILE A 77 20.45 -26.86 -9.89
CA ILE A 77 19.01 -26.54 -9.92
C ILE A 77 18.63 -25.68 -8.71
N LEU A 78 19.19 -25.93 -7.52
CA LEU A 78 19.06 -25.07 -6.33
C LEU A 78 19.79 -23.73 -6.48
N PHE A 79 20.90 -23.69 -7.22
CA PHE A 79 21.65 -22.46 -7.55
C PHE A 79 21.00 -21.68 -8.70
N ALA A 80 20.21 -22.35 -9.56
CA ALA A 80 19.29 -21.69 -10.48
C ALA A 80 18.01 -21.22 -9.76
N MET A 81 17.60 -21.89 -8.67
CA MET A 81 16.62 -21.40 -7.70
C MET A 81 17.21 -20.39 -6.70
N THR A 82 18.20 -19.58 -7.11
CA THR A 82 18.32 -18.26 -6.50
C THR A 82 17.08 -17.51 -6.96
N CYS A 83 16.05 -17.56 -6.13
CA CYS A 83 14.98 -16.60 -6.16
C CYS A 83 15.65 -15.25 -5.97
N THR A 84 15.98 -14.55 -7.07
CA THR A 84 15.87 -13.10 -7.01
C THR A 84 14.39 -12.87 -6.79
N ALA A 85 13.99 -12.83 -5.51
CA ALA A 85 12.81 -12.12 -5.09
C ALA A 85 13.12 -10.67 -5.45
N TYR A 86 12.78 -10.27 -6.68
CA TYR A 86 12.69 -8.86 -6.97
C TYR A 86 11.48 -8.38 -6.18
N GLY A 87 11.67 -7.35 -5.36
CA GLY A 87 10.53 -6.67 -4.77
C GLY A 87 9.65 -6.12 -5.89
N GLN A 88 8.35 -5.99 -5.61
CA GLN A 88 7.42 -5.34 -6.53
C GLN A 88 8.01 -4.02 -7.02
N THR A 89 8.12 -3.87 -8.34
CA THR A 89 8.58 -2.64 -8.99
C THR A 89 7.38 -1.95 -9.64
N TYR A 90 7.38 -0.62 -9.69
CA TYR A 90 6.33 0.19 -10.28
C TYR A 90 6.86 1.00 -11.46
N SER A 91 6.02 1.17 -12.47
CA SER A 91 6.18 2.18 -13.50
C SER A 91 5.36 3.40 -13.12
N LEU A 92 5.88 4.60 -13.38
CA LEU A 92 5.28 5.87 -13.03
C LEU A 92 4.75 6.57 -14.29
N VAL A 93 3.52 7.07 -14.18
CA VAL A 93 2.90 8.01 -15.12
C VAL A 93 2.69 9.33 -14.40
N ASP A 94 3.25 10.41 -14.96
CA ASP A 94 2.89 11.78 -14.58
C ASP A 94 1.49 12.08 -15.13
N LEU A 95 0.56 12.46 -14.26
CA LEU A 95 -0.80 12.79 -14.69
C LEU A 95 -0.88 14.16 -15.38
N GLY A 96 0.11 15.02 -15.15
CA GLY A 96 0.12 16.41 -15.61
C GLY A 96 -0.86 17.30 -14.84
N ASP A 97 -1.22 18.42 -15.43
CA ASP A 97 -2.20 19.38 -14.92
C ASP A 97 -3.19 19.79 -16.02
N LEU A 98 -4.34 20.35 -15.61
CA LEU A 98 -5.35 20.83 -16.55
C LEU A 98 -4.78 21.96 -17.45
N PRO A 99 -5.20 22.05 -18.73
CA PRO A 99 -4.78 23.13 -19.62
C PRO A 99 -5.02 24.52 -19.02
N GLY A 100 -3.97 25.37 -19.03
CA GLY A 100 -4.02 26.70 -18.40
C GLY A 100 -3.73 26.69 -16.89
N GLY A 101 -3.37 25.53 -16.34
CA GLY A 101 -2.96 25.35 -14.95
C GLY A 101 -1.62 26.03 -14.59
N THR A 102 -1.32 26.00 -13.29
CA THR A 102 -0.08 26.55 -12.73
C THR A 102 1.05 25.51 -12.66
N ASN A 103 0.96 24.40 -13.40
CA ASN A 103 1.83 23.22 -13.27
C ASN A 103 1.83 22.64 -11.84
N ARG A 104 0.64 22.52 -11.26
CA ARG A 104 0.44 21.82 -9.99
C ARG A 104 -0.83 20.99 -10.02
N SER A 105 -0.72 19.72 -9.66
CA SER A 105 -1.84 18.81 -9.51
C SER A 105 -1.58 17.83 -8.37
N GLU A 106 -2.66 17.32 -7.79
CA GLU A 106 -2.63 16.34 -6.72
C GLU A 106 -3.69 15.29 -7.02
N ALA A 107 -3.30 14.01 -7.07
CA ALA A 107 -4.20 12.88 -7.25
C ALA A 107 -4.48 12.23 -5.90
N TRP A 108 -5.75 12.05 -5.58
CA TRP A 108 -6.20 11.61 -4.25
C TRP A 108 -7.01 10.33 -4.29
N LEU A 109 -7.67 10.04 -5.41
CA LEU A 109 -8.63 8.96 -5.54
C LEU A 109 -8.28 8.08 -6.72
N LEU A 110 -8.48 6.77 -6.59
CA LEU A 110 -8.24 5.78 -7.64
C LEU A 110 -9.36 4.73 -7.61
N ASN A 111 -9.95 4.44 -8.76
CA ASN A 111 -10.90 3.33 -8.86
C ASN A 111 -10.28 2.06 -9.47
N GLU A 112 -11.06 0.97 -9.44
CA GLU A 112 -10.68 -0.33 -9.97
C GLU A 112 -10.46 -0.37 -11.49
N ASN A 113 -10.89 0.66 -12.21
CA ASN A 113 -10.63 0.81 -13.65
C ASN A 113 -9.32 1.57 -13.93
N GLY A 114 -8.56 1.95 -12.90
CA GLY A 114 -7.32 2.72 -13.05
C GLY A 114 -7.55 4.20 -13.34
N GLN A 115 -8.76 4.71 -13.10
CA GLN A 115 -9.08 6.13 -13.23
C GLN A 115 -8.70 6.86 -11.95
N ALA A 116 -8.08 8.02 -12.09
CA ALA A 116 -7.64 8.81 -10.95
C ALA A 116 -8.42 10.12 -10.87
N ALA A 117 -8.76 10.58 -9.68
CA ALA A 117 -9.37 11.90 -9.49
C ALA A 117 -8.62 12.71 -8.42
N GLY A 118 -8.75 14.03 -8.51
CA GLY A 118 -8.04 14.93 -7.63
C GLY A 118 -8.21 16.38 -8.03
N VAL A 119 -7.24 17.22 -7.68
CA VAL A 119 -7.27 18.67 -7.92
C VAL A 119 -6.12 19.12 -8.80
N SER A 120 -6.42 19.97 -9.77
CA SER A 120 -5.44 20.71 -10.56
C SER A 120 -5.54 22.19 -10.21
N PHE A 121 -4.41 22.85 -9.98
CA PHE A 121 -4.39 24.25 -9.60
C PHE A 121 -4.24 25.16 -10.83
N SER A 122 -5.04 26.23 -10.87
CA SER A 122 -5.01 27.24 -11.92
C SER A 122 -4.99 28.65 -11.33
N SER A 123 -4.80 29.67 -12.17
CA SER A 123 -4.91 31.08 -11.73
C SER A 123 -6.29 31.43 -11.19
N ASP A 124 -7.32 30.70 -11.62
CA ASP A 124 -8.72 30.95 -11.25
C ASP A 124 -9.13 30.14 -10.02
N GLY A 125 -8.24 29.28 -9.50
CA GLY A 125 -8.47 28.42 -8.35
C GLY A 125 -8.18 26.94 -8.60
N PRO A 126 -8.31 26.10 -7.56
CA PRO A 126 -8.30 24.65 -7.69
C PRO A 126 -9.50 24.16 -8.51
N ARG A 127 -9.27 23.16 -9.36
CA ARG A 127 -10.27 22.55 -10.23
C ARG A 127 -10.20 21.03 -10.12
N ALA A 128 -11.34 20.41 -9.80
CA ALA A 128 -11.43 18.97 -9.74
C ALA A 128 -11.29 18.35 -11.13
N PHE A 129 -10.59 17.21 -11.22
CA PHE A 129 -10.41 16.48 -12.47
C PHE A 129 -10.71 14.98 -12.32
N LEU A 130 -11.07 14.35 -13.44
CA LEU A 130 -10.94 12.92 -13.68
C LEU A 130 -9.83 12.69 -14.70
N TRP A 131 -8.86 11.84 -14.38
CA TRP A 131 -7.85 11.33 -15.28
C TRP A 131 -8.19 9.91 -15.71
N ASN A 132 -8.15 9.68 -17.02
CA ASN A 132 -8.44 8.38 -17.62
C ASN A 132 -7.55 8.19 -18.86
N ASP A 133 -6.71 7.15 -18.86
CA ASP A 133 -5.85 6.76 -19.99
C ASP A 133 -5.06 7.93 -20.62
N GLY A 134 -4.42 8.74 -19.79
CA GLY A 134 -3.58 9.86 -20.25
C GLY A 134 -4.35 11.14 -20.58
N ALA A 135 -5.66 11.17 -20.39
CA ALA A 135 -6.49 12.36 -20.58
C ALA A 135 -7.05 12.86 -19.25
N MET A 136 -6.84 14.14 -18.97
CA MET A 136 -7.43 14.83 -17.82
C MET A 136 -8.68 15.60 -18.26
N THR A 137 -9.81 15.32 -17.64
CA THR A 137 -11.11 15.97 -17.86
C THR A 137 -11.49 16.77 -16.62
N GLU A 138 -11.84 18.03 -16.81
CA GLU A 138 -12.36 18.86 -15.72
C GLU A 138 -13.78 18.44 -15.34
N VAL A 139 -14.08 18.33 -14.04
CA VAL A 139 -15.41 17.95 -13.52
C VAL A 139 -16.43 19.08 -13.69
N GLY A 140 -15.98 20.35 -13.58
CA GLY A 140 -16.82 21.55 -13.65
C GLY A 140 -17.25 22.09 -12.28
N ASP A 141 -18.28 22.94 -12.28
CA ASP A 141 -18.85 23.59 -11.08
C ASP A 141 -20.39 23.48 -11.07
N LEU A 142 -20.99 23.56 -9.87
CA LEU A 142 -22.45 23.69 -9.75
C LEU A 142 -22.93 25.05 -10.29
N PRO A 143 -24.10 25.10 -10.97
CA PRO A 143 -24.64 26.36 -11.47
C PRO A 143 -24.93 27.38 -10.35
N GLY A 144 -24.47 28.62 -10.55
CA GLY A 144 -24.81 29.76 -9.69
C GLY A 144 -23.91 29.94 -8.46
N GLY A 145 -22.91 29.08 -8.25
CA GLY A 145 -21.85 29.29 -7.27
C GLY A 145 -20.57 29.87 -7.86
N ALA A 146 -19.58 30.10 -6.99
CA ALA A 146 -18.23 30.43 -7.41
C ALA A 146 -17.52 29.18 -7.97
N SER A 147 -16.62 29.36 -8.94
CA SER A 147 -15.91 28.29 -9.65
C SER A 147 -14.87 27.55 -8.80
N PHE A 148 -15.34 26.87 -7.76
CA PHE A 148 -14.50 26.11 -6.85
C PHE A 148 -15.18 24.77 -6.54
N SER A 149 -14.76 23.73 -7.26
CA SER A 149 -14.98 22.34 -6.88
C SER A 149 -13.75 21.84 -6.12
N ASN A 150 -13.90 21.63 -4.80
CA ASN A 150 -12.84 21.14 -3.93
C ASN A 150 -13.09 19.65 -3.63
N PRO A 151 -12.23 18.73 -4.15
CA PRO A 151 -12.34 17.32 -3.81
C PRO A 151 -11.72 16.95 -2.44
N GLY A 152 -11.40 17.94 -1.59
CA GLY A 152 -10.82 17.71 -0.27
C GLY A 152 -11.84 17.06 0.67
N GLY A 153 -12.00 15.75 0.54
CA GLY A 153 -13.15 14.98 0.99
C GLY A 153 -14.09 14.69 -0.18
N ALA A 154 -13.61 13.99 -1.20
CA ALA A 154 -14.37 13.53 -2.35
C ALA A 154 -14.26 12.00 -2.47
N GLY A 155 -15.20 11.41 -3.19
CA GLY A 155 -15.20 9.99 -3.50
C GLY A 155 -15.26 9.75 -5.00
N LEU A 156 -14.71 8.61 -5.42
CA LEU A 156 -14.72 8.11 -6.79
C LEU A 156 -15.12 6.63 -6.75
N ASN A 157 -16.13 6.22 -7.52
CA ASN A 157 -16.50 4.81 -7.64
C ASN A 157 -16.04 4.18 -8.96
N VAL A 158 -16.24 2.87 -9.11
CA VAL A 158 -15.86 2.10 -10.31
C VAL A 158 -16.58 2.59 -11.59
N HIS A 159 -17.72 3.26 -11.45
CA HIS A 159 -18.46 3.81 -12.59
C HIS A 159 -17.89 5.15 -13.08
N GLY A 160 -16.81 5.65 -12.45
CA GLY A 160 -16.21 6.95 -12.77
C GLY A 160 -17.01 8.14 -12.24
N GLN A 161 -17.94 7.89 -11.31
CA GLN A 161 -18.72 8.95 -10.69
C GLN A 161 -17.92 9.62 -9.57
N ILE A 162 -17.93 10.94 -9.54
CA ILE A 162 -17.21 11.73 -8.54
C ILE A 162 -18.22 12.45 -7.65
N VAL A 163 -17.99 12.41 -6.35
CA VAL A 163 -18.73 13.22 -5.38
C VAL A 163 -17.79 14.18 -4.68
N GLY A 164 -18.32 15.30 -4.18
CA GLY A 164 -17.53 16.27 -3.44
C GLY A 164 -18.35 17.46 -3.00
N SER A 165 -17.68 18.61 -2.85
CA SER A 165 -18.31 19.89 -2.54
C SER A 165 -18.01 20.91 -3.63
N SER A 166 -19.03 21.66 -4.04
CA SER A 166 -18.91 22.74 -5.01
C SER A 166 -19.72 23.96 -4.56
N GLY A 167 -19.25 25.15 -4.90
CA GLY A 167 -20.00 26.37 -4.62
C GLY A 167 -21.36 26.34 -5.32
N ALA A 168 -22.43 26.68 -4.60
CA ALA A 168 -23.78 26.80 -5.15
C ALA A 168 -24.46 28.10 -4.70
N SER A 169 -25.67 28.35 -5.20
CA SER A 169 -26.48 29.51 -4.79
C SER A 169 -26.92 29.36 -3.33
N GLY A 170 -26.20 30.01 -2.40
CA GLY A 170 -26.54 30.02 -0.97
C GLY A 170 -25.49 29.38 -0.07
N GLY A 171 -24.46 28.75 -0.62
CA GLY A 171 -23.39 28.09 0.12
C GLY A 171 -22.78 26.94 -0.68
N ASP A 172 -21.79 26.26 -0.09
CA ASP A 172 -21.23 25.06 -0.69
C ASP A 172 -22.19 23.88 -0.52
N HIS A 173 -22.43 23.15 -1.61
CA HIS A 173 -23.32 22.00 -1.65
C HIS A 173 -22.57 20.74 -2.11
N ALA A 174 -23.01 19.61 -1.59
CA ALA A 174 -22.62 18.30 -2.05
C ALA A 174 -23.06 18.10 -3.51
N PHE A 175 -22.19 17.50 -4.33
CA PHE A 175 -22.52 17.17 -5.72
C PHE A 175 -22.25 15.70 -6.04
N LEU A 176 -22.90 15.22 -7.09
CA LEU A 176 -22.56 14.00 -7.82
C LEU A 176 -22.31 14.35 -9.29
N TRP A 177 -21.14 14.00 -9.81
CA TRP A 177 -20.79 14.11 -11.22
C TRP A 177 -20.80 12.73 -11.88
N ASP A 178 -21.50 12.62 -13.01
CA ASP A 178 -21.80 11.34 -13.68
C ASP A 178 -20.92 11.04 -14.90
N GLY A 179 -19.83 11.79 -15.10
CA GLY A 179 -19.04 11.76 -16.33
C GLY A 179 -19.36 12.92 -17.28
N THR A 180 -20.52 13.55 -17.13
CA THR A 180 -20.98 14.58 -18.07
C THR A 180 -21.54 15.83 -17.41
N GLN A 181 -22.25 15.68 -16.29
CA GLN A 181 -22.93 16.76 -15.61
C GLN A 181 -22.81 16.62 -14.08
N MET A 182 -22.83 17.76 -13.39
CA MET A 182 -22.93 17.81 -11.94
C MET A 182 -24.39 17.93 -11.51
N THR A 183 -24.78 17.11 -10.55
CA THR A 183 -26.08 17.15 -9.86
C THR A 183 -25.87 17.65 -8.45
N ASP A 184 -26.60 18.69 -8.05
CA ASP A 184 -26.68 19.15 -6.66
C ASP A 184 -27.43 18.10 -5.82
N LEU A 185 -26.78 17.59 -4.78
CA LEU A 185 -27.36 16.59 -3.87
C LEU A 185 -28.17 17.23 -2.74
N GLY A 186 -28.10 18.55 -2.57
CA GLY A 186 -28.82 19.32 -1.57
C GLY A 186 -28.31 19.13 -0.14
N THR A 187 -29.10 19.58 0.83
CA THR A 187 -28.79 19.59 2.26
C THR A 187 -29.92 18.93 3.06
N LEU A 188 -29.58 18.34 4.21
CA LEU A 188 -30.61 17.87 5.14
C LEU A 188 -31.57 19.00 5.54
N PRO A 189 -32.86 18.71 5.81
CA PRO A 189 -33.81 19.73 6.25
C PRO A 189 -33.31 20.54 7.45
N GLY A 190 -33.25 21.87 7.31
CA GLY A 190 -32.74 22.78 8.34
C GLY A 190 -31.26 23.16 8.21
N TYR A 191 -30.53 22.56 7.27
CA TYR A 191 -29.14 22.88 6.97
C TYR A 191 -29.01 23.72 5.68
N ASP A 192 -27.94 24.52 5.58
CA ASP A 192 -27.72 25.44 4.46
C ASP A 192 -26.49 25.12 3.61
N ARG A 193 -25.65 24.17 4.05
CA ARG A 193 -24.47 23.70 3.34
C ARG A 193 -24.33 22.19 3.45
N SER A 194 -23.65 21.58 2.48
CA SER A 194 -23.33 20.15 2.50
C SER A 194 -22.04 19.85 1.75
N GLY A 195 -21.46 18.69 2.04
CA GLY A 195 -20.33 18.13 1.28
C GLY A 195 -20.39 16.61 1.32
N ALA A 196 -20.35 15.98 0.14
CA ALA A 196 -20.20 14.54 0.02
C ALA A 196 -18.72 14.17 0.16
N ILE A 197 -18.42 13.07 0.86
CA ILE A 197 -17.06 12.66 1.24
C ILE A 197 -16.63 11.38 0.54
N ALA A 198 -17.51 10.38 0.46
CA ALA A 198 -17.20 9.10 -0.18
C ALA A 198 -18.44 8.52 -0.86
N ILE A 199 -18.23 7.68 -1.87
CA ILE A 199 -19.27 7.02 -2.67
C ILE A 199 -18.83 5.57 -2.93
N ASN A 200 -19.73 4.61 -2.73
CA ASN A 200 -19.47 3.22 -3.11
C ASN A 200 -19.99 2.91 -4.54
N ASP A 201 -19.71 1.70 -5.04
CA ASP A 201 -20.09 1.31 -6.41
C ASP A 201 -21.60 1.13 -6.59
N SER A 202 -22.34 1.01 -5.49
CA SER A 202 -23.81 1.00 -5.51
C SER A 202 -24.41 2.41 -5.63
N GLY A 203 -23.58 3.46 -5.59
CA GLY A 203 -24.03 4.85 -5.66
C GLY A 203 -24.53 5.41 -4.32
N GLN A 204 -24.26 4.72 -3.21
CA GLN A 204 -24.52 5.23 -1.88
C GLN A 204 -23.41 6.22 -1.50
N ILE A 205 -23.80 7.41 -1.07
CA ILE A 205 -22.89 8.52 -0.80
C ILE A 205 -22.98 8.88 0.68
N VAL A 206 -21.84 9.06 1.33
CA VAL A 206 -21.75 9.57 2.69
C VAL A 206 -21.08 10.93 2.72
N GLY A 207 -21.53 11.81 3.61
CA GLY A 207 -20.93 13.11 3.83
C GLY A 207 -21.58 13.83 4.99
N ARG A 208 -21.71 15.16 4.86
CA ARG A 208 -22.19 16.02 5.95
C ARG A 208 -23.12 17.10 5.43
N SER A 209 -24.10 17.47 6.25
CA SER A 209 -24.84 18.73 6.15
C SER A 209 -24.49 19.59 7.35
N PHE A 210 -24.35 20.89 7.16
CA PHE A 210 -23.94 21.81 8.22
C PHE A 210 -24.55 23.19 8.06
N ASN A 211 -24.71 23.87 9.19
CA ASN A 211 -25.24 25.22 9.30
C ASN A 211 -24.56 25.92 10.49
N ASN A 212 -25.11 27.03 10.97
CA ASN A 212 -24.56 27.73 12.14
C ASN A 212 -24.81 27.01 13.47
N ASP A 213 -25.77 26.08 13.50
CA ASP A 213 -26.18 25.36 14.71
C ASP A 213 -25.43 24.03 14.89
N GLY A 214 -24.85 23.46 13.81
CA GLY A 214 -24.03 22.26 13.92
C GLY A 214 -23.78 21.54 12.59
N ILE A 215 -23.30 20.30 12.72
CA ILE A 215 -22.97 19.38 11.63
C ILE A 215 -23.74 18.09 11.86
N ALA A 216 -24.35 17.54 10.81
CA ALA A 216 -24.96 16.21 10.80
C ALA A 216 -24.33 15.35 9.71
N ALA A 217 -24.09 14.07 10.02
CA ALA A 217 -23.78 13.08 8.99
C ALA A 217 -24.96 12.99 8.02
N THR A 218 -24.67 12.75 6.75
CA THR A 218 -25.70 12.63 5.71
C THR A 218 -25.39 11.45 4.82
N ILE A 219 -26.40 10.64 4.52
CA ILE A 219 -26.34 9.60 3.49
C ILE A 219 -27.29 10.03 2.36
N TRP A 220 -26.77 10.04 1.13
CA TRP A 220 -27.57 10.15 -0.08
C TRP A 220 -27.62 8.79 -0.79
N GLU A 221 -28.82 8.35 -1.12
CA GLU A 221 -29.09 7.04 -1.71
C GLU A 221 -30.43 7.11 -2.46
N ASP A 222 -30.47 6.59 -3.69
CA ASP A 222 -31.67 6.56 -4.54
C ASP A 222 -32.40 7.91 -4.69
N GLY A 223 -31.64 9.02 -4.71
CA GLY A 223 -32.17 10.38 -4.82
C GLY A 223 -32.84 10.91 -3.54
N ALA A 224 -32.78 10.16 -2.44
CA ALA A 224 -33.17 10.59 -1.11
C ALA A 224 -31.93 10.93 -0.28
N MET A 225 -32.13 11.75 0.76
CA MET A 225 -31.12 12.06 1.76
C MET A 225 -31.67 11.83 3.16
N ARG A 226 -30.83 11.34 4.06
CA ARG A 226 -31.21 11.10 5.46
C ARG A 226 -30.03 11.27 6.39
N GLU A 227 -30.32 11.66 7.62
CA GLU A 227 -29.38 11.51 8.72
C GLU A 227 -29.35 10.03 9.14
N PRO A 228 -28.18 9.40 9.17
CA PRO A 228 -28.06 8.02 9.65
C PRO A 228 -28.28 7.93 11.17
N SER A 229 -29.09 6.98 11.61
CA SER A 229 -29.27 6.70 13.03
C SER A 229 -28.01 6.13 13.65
N GLY A 230 -27.83 6.36 14.96
CA GLY A 230 -26.76 5.76 15.75
C GLY A 230 -25.40 6.46 15.66
N PHE A 231 -25.24 7.42 14.75
CA PHE A 231 -24.08 8.31 14.77
C PHE A 231 -24.05 9.15 16.05
N ARG A 232 -22.83 9.38 16.54
CA ARG A 232 -22.56 10.19 17.74
C ARG A 232 -22.58 11.68 17.39
N THR A 233 -22.44 12.55 18.40
CA THR A 233 -22.73 13.99 18.31
C THR A 233 -21.86 14.80 17.35
N GLU A 234 -20.66 14.33 16.99
CA GLU A 234 -19.79 15.03 16.02
C GLU A 234 -19.14 14.05 15.01
N PRO A 235 -19.95 13.45 14.14
CA PRO A 235 -19.48 12.39 13.27
C PRO A 235 -18.73 12.95 12.08
N HIS A 236 -17.51 12.46 11.87
CA HIS A 236 -16.66 12.81 10.75
C HIS A 236 -16.44 11.56 9.88
N PRO A 237 -17.42 11.15 9.05
CA PRO A 237 -17.21 10.07 8.10
C PRO A 237 -16.06 10.41 7.15
N ARG A 238 -15.34 9.37 6.72
CA ARG A 238 -14.15 9.43 5.87
C ARG A 238 -14.27 8.53 4.65
N ASP A 239 -14.86 7.34 4.80
CA ASP A 239 -14.97 6.37 3.71
C ASP A 239 -16.17 5.41 3.88
N ILE A 240 -16.56 4.73 2.79
CA ILE A 240 -17.67 3.78 2.72
C ILE A 240 -17.37 2.62 1.75
N ASN A 241 -17.59 1.37 2.15
CA ASN A 241 -17.46 0.20 1.27
C ASN A 241 -18.79 -0.21 0.60
N ASN A 242 -18.78 -1.21 -0.28
CA ASN A 242 -19.96 -1.70 -0.99
C ASN A 242 -20.96 -2.48 -0.11
N ARG A 243 -20.61 -2.79 1.14
CA ARG A 243 -21.59 -3.25 2.15
C ARG A 243 -22.33 -2.11 2.84
N GLY A 244 -21.97 -0.86 2.57
CA GLY A 244 -22.51 0.30 3.26
C GLY A 244 -21.96 0.49 4.67
N GLN A 245 -20.82 -0.14 5.00
CA GLN A 245 -20.09 0.14 6.23
C GLN A 245 -19.34 1.47 6.05
N ILE A 246 -19.49 2.37 7.02
CA ILE A 246 -18.90 3.71 6.97
C ILE A 246 -17.85 3.82 8.07
N VAL A 247 -16.65 4.30 7.74
CA VAL A 247 -15.62 4.60 8.74
C VAL A 247 -15.39 6.09 8.87
N GLY A 248 -14.80 6.48 10.00
CA GLY A 248 -14.39 7.84 10.21
C GLY A 248 -14.01 8.10 11.65
N VAL A 249 -14.16 9.36 12.06
CA VAL A 249 -13.74 9.83 13.36
C VAL A 249 -14.89 10.46 14.11
N ASP A 250 -15.04 10.09 15.37
CA ASP A 250 -15.89 10.81 16.29
C ASP A 250 -15.04 11.72 17.17
N ARG A 251 -15.45 12.99 17.27
CA ARG A 251 -14.78 14.01 18.09
C ARG A 251 -15.47 14.27 19.43
N SER A 252 -16.42 13.42 19.83
CA SER A 252 -17.27 13.61 21.03
C SER A 252 -16.60 13.36 22.40
N GLY A 253 -15.32 12.95 22.46
CA GLY A 253 -14.64 12.58 23.71
C GLY A 253 -14.25 13.76 24.62
N PRO A 254 -14.13 13.56 25.96
CA PRO A 254 -13.55 14.56 26.86
C PRO A 254 -12.13 14.90 26.39
N LEU A 255 -11.81 16.20 26.35
CA LEU A 255 -10.57 16.77 25.79
C LEU A 255 -10.41 16.66 24.26
N PHE A 256 -11.49 16.46 23.48
CA PHE A 256 -11.43 16.29 22.02
C PHE A 256 -10.63 15.04 21.59
N SER A 257 -10.72 13.95 22.36
CA SER A 257 -10.10 12.69 21.93
C SER A 257 -10.83 12.13 20.70
N SER A 258 -10.20 12.25 19.52
CA SER A 258 -10.66 11.61 18.29
C SER A 258 -10.71 10.10 18.47
N ARG A 259 -11.85 9.48 18.16
CA ARG A 259 -12.04 8.04 18.22
C ARG A 259 -12.45 7.50 16.85
N PRO A 260 -11.68 6.58 16.26
CA PRO A 260 -12.07 5.97 15.01
C PRO A 260 -13.30 5.09 15.24
N PHE A 261 -14.21 5.09 14.28
CA PHE A 261 -15.40 4.27 14.33
C PHE A 261 -15.62 3.50 13.03
N ILE A 262 -16.38 2.43 13.14
CA ILE A 262 -17.11 1.80 12.04
C ILE A 262 -18.61 1.88 12.34
N TRP A 263 -19.37 2.39 11.39
CA TRP A 263 -20.82 2.40 11.41
C TRP A 263 -21.35 1.32 10.47
N GLU A 264 -22.27 0.52 10.97
CA GLU A 264 -22.92 -0.54 10.21
C GLU A 264 -24.32 -0.78 10.79
N ASN A 265 -25.32 -1.00 9.91
CA ASN A 265 -26.68 -1.37 10.31
C ASN A 265 -27.34 -0.44 11.35
N GLY A 266 -27.00 0.86 11.34
CA GLY A 266 -27.58 1.86 12.24
C GLY A 266 -26.88 1.98 13.59
N GLU A 267 -25.72 1.33 13.78
CA GLU A 267 -24.94 1.37 15.01
C GLU A 267 -23.52 1.87 14.75
N THR A 268 -23.01 2.77 15.60
CA THR A 268 -21.61 3.23 15.57
C THR A 268 -20.78 2.49 16.61
N ASN A 269 -19.85 1.67 16.14
CA ASN A 269 -18.90 0.93 16.95
C ASN A 269 -17.55 1.68 16.99
N ASP A 270 -17.04 1.91 18.20
CA ASP A 270 -15.68 2.40 18.42
C ASP A 270 -14.71 1.26 18.13
N ILE A 271 -13.75 1.47 17.22
CA ILE A 271 -12.76 0.45 16.82
C ILE A 271 -11.42 0.61 17.56
N GLY A 272 -11.39 1.48 18.57
CA GLY A 272 -10.30 1.65 19.52
C GLY A 272 -9.13 2.48 19.00
N ASN A 273 -8.14 2.68 19.87
CA ASN A 273 -6.83 3.23 19.50
C ASN A 273 -5.75 2.22 19.90
N LEU A 274 -4.53 2.38 19.36
CA LEU A 274 -3.41 1.47 19.62
C LEU A 274 -3.03 1.45 21.12
N SER A 275 -3.16 2.59 21.81
CA SER A 275 -2.90 2.69 23.24
C SER A 275 -3.88 3.61 23.97
N GLU A 276 -3.97 3.43 25.30
CA GLU A 276 -4.86 4.22 26.15
C GLU A 276 -4.37 5.68 26.24
N GLY A 277 -5.21 6.63 25.81
CA GLY A 277 -4.90 8.06 25.79
C GLY A 277 -4.57 8.62 24.41
N ASP A 278 -4.45 7.76 23.40
CA ASP A 278 -4.25 8.15 22.00
C ASP A 278 -5.49 8.82 21.42
N THR A 279 -5.29 9.59 20.36
CA THR A 279 -6.34 10.03 19.45
C THR A 279 -6.18 9.33 18.11
N GLY A 280 -7.25 8.77 17.55
CA GLY A 280 -7.20 7.95 16.35
C GLY A 280 -8.09 8.45 15.22
N TRP A 281 -7.66 8.17 14.00
CA TRP A 281 -8.34 8.47 12.75
C TRP A 281 -8.45 7.21 11.91
N ALA A 282 -9.66 6.88 11.45
CA ALA A 282 -9.90 5.89 10.40
C ALA A 282 -10.08 6.63 9.08
N ASP A 283 -9.25 6.32 8.07
CA ASP A 283 -9.23 7.03 6.80
C ASP A 283 -9.79 6.21 5.64
N ALA A 284 -9.59 4.89 5.61
CA ALA A 284 -10.12 4.03 4.54
C ALA A 284 -10.62 2.66 5.06
N ILE A 285 -11.59 2.07 4.34
CA ILE A 285 -12.15 0.75 4.58
C ILE A 285 -12.22 -0.07 3.28
N ASN A 286 -11.83 -1.33 3.33
CA ASN A 286 -11.93 -2.22 2.16
C ASN A 286 -13.19 -3.10 2.17
N GLU A 287 -13.36 -3.91 1.12
CA GLU A 287 -14.48 -4.85 0.98
C GLU A 287 -14.34 -6.09 1.85
N LEU A 288 -13.30 -6.21 2.67
CA LEU A 288 -13.21 -7.20 3.74
C LEU A 288 -13.63 -6.62 5.09
N GLY A 289 -13.85 -5.31 5.17
CA GLY A 289 -14.20 -4.59 6.39
C GLY A 289 -12.97 -4.27 7.25
N GLN A 290 -11.77 -4.43 6.69
CA GLN A 290 -10.54 -3.99 7.30
C GLN A 290 -10.44 -2.48 7.15
N VAL A 291 -9.88 -1.82 8.16
CA VAL A 291 -9.84 -0.35 8.26
C VAL A 291 -8.41 0.09 8.47
N VAL A 292 -7.97 1.14 7.80
CA VAL A 292 -6.66 1.75 8.04
C VAL A 292 -6.79 3.19 8.49
N GLY A 293 -5.73 3.68 9.13
CA GLY A 293 -5.60 5.07 9.47
C GLY A 293 -4.38 5.30 10.35
N TRP A 294 -4.50 6.22 11.30
CA TRP A 294 -3.38 6.61 12.15
C TRP A 294 -3.82 7.03 13.54
N ASN A 295 -2.91 6.87 14.51
CA ASN A 295 -3.06 7.37 15.87
C ASN A 295 -2.03 8.47 16.12
N GLU A 296 -2.37 9.44 16.94
CA GLU A 296 -1.46 10.49 17.41
C GLU A 296 -1.25 10.38 18.92
N ILE A 297 0.03 10.45 19.32
CA ILE A 297 0.46 10.49 20.71
C ILE A 297 1.54 11.57 20.84
N ALA A 298 1.29 12.60 21.65
CA ALA A 298 2.25 13.67 21.91
C ALA A 298 2.86 14.30 20.62
N GLY A 299 2.07 14.37 19.54
CA GLY A 299 2.49 14.91 18.25
C GLY A 299 3.30 13.95 17.37
N GLU A 300 3.43 12.67 17.73
CA GLU A 300 3.91 11.60 16.84
C GLU A 300 2.71 10.81 16.30
N THR A 301 2.69 10.53 14.99
CA THR A 301 1.64 9.67 14.40
C THR A 301 2.16 8.30 14.00
N THR A 302 1.33 7.28 14.18
CA THR A 302 1.63 5.89 13.81
C THR A 302 0.49 5.32 12.98
N ALA A 303 0.82 4.76 11.81
CA ALA A 303 -0.13 4.11 10.92
C ALA A 303 -0.56 2.75 11.49
N TRP A 304 -1.84 2.41 11.31
CA TRP A 304 -2.40 1.15 11.78
C TRP A 304 -3.35 0.51 10.77
N LEU A 305 -3.52 -0.80 10.90
CA LEU A 305 -4.54 -1.62 10.25
C LEU A 305 -5.40 -2.29 11.33
N TRP A 306 -6.71 -2.16 11.22
CA TRP A 306 -7.69 -2.85 12.05
C TRP A 306 -8.31 -3.98 11.23
N ASP A 307 -8.31 -5.18 11.81
CA ASP A 307 -8.93 -6.38 11.25
C ASP A 307 -9.56 -7.21 12.37
N ASP A 308 -10.87 -7.45 12.27
CA ASP A 308 -11.68 -8.25 13.22
C ASP A 308 -11.36 -7.99 14.71
N GLY A 309 -11.35 -6.73 15.12
CA GLY A 309 -11.10 -6.32 16.51
C GLY A 309 -9.64 -6.24 16.92
N VAL A 310 -8.70 -6.49 16.02
CA VAL A 310 -7.25 -6.39 16.26
C VAL A 310 -6.69 -5.19 15.53
N GLN A 311 -5.99 -4.31 16.24
CA GLN A 311 -5.17 -3.26 15.63
C GLN A 311 -3.71 -3.70 15.50
N ILE A 312 -3.17 -3.55 14.29
CA ILE A 312 -1.81 -3.87 13.89
C ILE A 312 -1.09 -2.55 13.66
N ASP A 313 0.00 -2.32 14.39
CA ASP A 313 0.94 -1.23 14.12
C ASP A 313 1.71 -1.56 12.83
N LEU A 314 1.53 -0.72 11.80
CA LEU A 314 2.20 -0.89 10.50
C LEU A 314 3.66 -0.43 10.57
N GLY A 315 4.01 0.40 11.55
CA GLY A 315 5.31 1.00 11.74
C GLY A 315 5.50 2.31 10.96
N ARG A 316 6.77 2.62 10.69
CA ARG A 316 7.21 3.84 9.98
C ARG A 316 8.48 3.58 9.21
N LEU A 317 8.76 4.41 8.19
CA LEU A 317 10.03 4.33 7.48
C LEU A 317 11.23 4.59 8.41
N PRO A 318 12.39 3.96 8.16
CA PRO A 318 13.59 4.19 8.96
C PRO A 318 13.98 5.68 9.01
N GLY A 319 14.06 6.23 10.22
CA GLY A 319 14.40 7.64 10.45
C GLY A 319 13.22 8.62 10.40
N SER A 320 12.01 8.14 10.15
CA SER A 320 10.79 8.94 10.26
C SER A 320 10.28 9.03 11.70
N PHE A 321 9.62 10.15 12.02
CA PHE A 321 8.95 10.37 13.31
C PHE A 321 7.47 10.04 13.21
N THR A 322 6.85 10.33 12.07
CA THR A 322 5.41 10.14 11.85
C THR A 322 5.15 9.18 10.69
N SER A 323 4.04 8.46 10.77
CA SER A 323 3.49 7.59 9.73
C SER A 323 1.96 7.69 9.73
N GLN A 324 1.35 7.73 8.56
CA GLN A 324 -0.12 7.78 8.37
C GLN A 324 -0.50 6.91 7.17
N ALA A 325 -1.55 6.11 7.32
CA ALA A 325 -2.14 5.30 6.24
C ALA A 325 -3.38 6.01 5.68
N PHE A 326 -3.51 6.03 4.34
CA PHE A 326 -4.60 6.71 3.65
C PHE A 326 -5.42 5.79 2.75
N GLY A 327 -4.78 4.81 2.09
CA GLY A 327 -5.45 3.88 1.17
C GLY A 327 -5.21 2.42 1.53
N LEU A 328 -6.20 1.57 1.23
CA LEU A 328 -6.20 0.12 1.47
C LEU A 328 -6.97 -0.59 0.34
N ASN A 329 -6.41 -1.67 -0.21
CA ASN A 329 -7.13 -2.56 -1.14
C ASN A 329 -7.55 -3.88 -0.48
N ASP A 330 -8.33 -4.71 -1.21
CA ASP A 330 -8.83 -6.01 -0.73
C ASP A 330 -7.76 -7.11 -0.72
N VAL A 331 -6.58 -6.83 -1.30
CA VAL A 331 -5.41 -7.71 -1.23
C VAL A 331 -4.57 -7.44 0.03
N GLY A 332 -4.95 -6.44 0.84
CA GLY A 332 -4.27 -6.08 2.08
C GLY A 332 -3.04 -5.19 1.90
N GLN A 333 -2.88 -4.55 0.73
CA GLN A 333 -1.87 -3.53 0.53
C GLN A 333 -2.34 -2.21 1.14
N VAL A 334 -1.48 -1.56 1.92
CA VAL A 334 -1.75 -0.25 2.53
C VAL A 334 -0.78 0.77 1.99
N VAL A 335 -1.24 1.98 1.71
CA VAL A 335 -0.40 3.10 1.28
C VAL A 335 -0.56 4.31 2.19
N GLY A 336 0.47 5.15 2.20
CA GLY A 336 0.43 6.37 2.99
C GLY A 336 1.73 7.15 2.98
N ILE A 337 1.95 7.93 4.04
CA ILE A 337 3.10 8.83 4.17
C ILE A 337 3.88 8.62 5.46
N SER A 338 5.18 8.86 5.40
CA SER A 338 6.04 9.00 6.57
C SER A 338 6.82 10.30 6.48
N SER A 339 7.04 10.98 7.61
CA SER A 339 7.83 12.22 7.65
C SER A 339 9.05 12.09 8.55
N THR A 340 10.19 12.60 8.07
CA THR A 340 11.42 12.74 8.86
C THR A 340 11.45 14.01 9.74
N ARG A 341 10.37 14.80 9.77
CA ARG A 341 10.23 15.96 10.66
C ARG A 341 8.87 15.98 11.35
N GLN A 342 8.86 16.51 12.57
CA GLN A 342 7.66 16.66 13.38
C GLN A 342 6.83 17.91 13.01
N ASP A 343 7.43 18.92 12.36
CA ASP A 343 6.86 20.27 12.21
C ASP A 343 6.89 20.86 10.77
N GLY A 344 7.09 20.05 9.72
CA GLY A 344 7.09 20.58 8.34
C GLY A 344 7.00 19.54 7.22
N PHE A 345 6.84 20.02 5.98
CA PHE A 345 6.68 19.20 4.76
C PHE A 345 8.00 18.72 4.14
N ASP A 346 9.15 19.08 4.71
CA ASP A 346 10.46 18.59 4.29
C ASP A 346 10.66 17.14 4.72
N GLY A 347 10.97 16.26 3.77
CA GLY A 347 11.31 14.86 4.06
C GLY A 347 10.12 13.91 4.17
N ILE A 348 8.95 14.31 3.68
CA ILE A 348 7.81 13.41 3.48
C ILE A 348 8.15 12.39 2.39
N ARG A 349 7.84 11.12 2.63
CA ARG A 349 8.02 10.01 1.70
C ARG A 349 6.77 9.14 1.66
N ALA A 350 6.32 8.86 0.43
CA ALA A 350 5.27 7.90 0.17
C ALA A 350 5.77 6.48 0.47
N TRP A 351 4.92 5.66 1.07
CA TRP A 351 5.23 4.27 1.36
C TRP A 351 4.08 3.33 1.00
N VAL A 352 4.43 2.06 0.83
CA VAL A 352 3.50 0.93 0.69
C VAL A 352 3.84 -0.12 1.73
N TRP A 353 2.84 -0.76 2.31
CA TRP A 353 2.96 -1.84 3.27
C TRP A 353 2.25 -3.09 2.75
N GLN A 354 2.87 -4.23 3.02
CA GLN A 354 2.31 -5.58 2.83
C GLN A 354 2.76 -6.43 4.01
N GLU A 355 1.94 -7.38 4.45
CA GLU A 355 2.19 -8.18 5.66
C GLU A 355 3.55 -8.91 5.60
N GLU A 356 3.93 -9.44 4.44
CA GLU A 356 5.14 -10.25 4.28
C GLU A 356 6.45 -9.45 4.31
N VAL A 357 6.39 -8.16 3.98
CA VAL A 357 7.58 -7.31 3.77
C VAL A 357 7.62 -6.07 4.66
N GLY A 358 6.51 -5.67 5.27
CA GLY A 358 6.37 -4.45 6.06
C GLY A 358 6.35 -3.18 5.20
N ILE A 359 6.61 -2.02 5.84
CA ILE A 359 6.65 -0.72 5.14
C ILE A 359 7.88 -0.64 4.24
N GLN A 360 7.65 -0.28 2.99
CA GLN A 360 8.65 0.00 1.98
C GLN A 360 8.48 1.43 1.45
N ASN A 361 9.59 2.14 1.26
CA ASN A 361 9.59 3.46 0.65
C ASN A 361 9.32 3.35 -0.85
N LEU A 362 8.24 3.95 -1.35
CA LEU A 362 7.86 3.84 -2.76
C LEU A 362 8.91 4.42 -3.70
N ASN A 363 9.69 5.41 -3.25
CA ASN A 363 10.80 5.97 -4.04
C ASN A 363 11.88 4.95 -4.39
N ASP A 364 11.99 3.86 -3.62
CA ASP A 364 12.96 2.78 -3.85
C ASP A 364 12.37 1.66 -4.76
N LEU A 365 11.08 1.75 -5.11
CA LEU A 365 10.34 0.73 -5.85
C LEU A 365 9.93 1.16 -7.26
N VAL A 366 10.27 2.38 -7.70
CA VAL A 366 9.94 2.84 -9.06
C VAL A 366 11.09 2.56 -10.03
N ASP A 367 10.75 2.13 -11.24
CA ASP A 367 11.70 1.91 -12.33
C ASP A 367 12.21 3.24 -12.94
N GLU A 368 12.89 3.14 -14.08
CA GLU A 368 13.47 4.30 -14.77
C GLU A 368 12.46 5.37 -15.21
N SER A 369 11.16 5.04 -15.32
CA SER A 369 10.10 6.01 -15.61
C SER A 369 9.92 7.03 -14.49
N GLY A 370 10.28 6.68 -13.25
CA GLY A 370 10.28 7.60 -12.10
C GLY A 370 11.57 8.41 -11.93
N SER A 371 12.50 8.38 -12.89
CA SER A 371 13.80 9.04 -12.72
C SER A 371 13.66 10.54 -12.44
N GLY A 372 14.17 10.98 -11.29
CA GLY A 372 14.12 12.37 -10.84
C GLY A 372 12.87 12.75 -10.04
N TRP A 373 11.90 11.86 -9.90
CA TRP A 373 10.75 12.07 -9.02
C TRP A 373 11.14 11.92 -7.54
N THR A 374 10.43 12.65 -6.69
CA THR A 374 10.34 12.41 -5.25
C THR A 374 8.88 12.22 -4.89
N LEU A 375 8.47 10.97 -4.66
CA LEU A 375 7.13 10.59 -4.24
C LEU A 375 6.93 10.97 -2.77
N GLN A 376 5.98 11.86 -2.50
CA GLN A 376 5.73 12.40 -1.17
C GLN A 376 4.46 11.79 -0.58
N PHE A 377 3.36 11.80 -1.32
CA PHE A 377 2.06 11.29 -0.88
C PHE A 377 1.67 10.08 -1.71
N ALA A 378 1.26 8.99 -1.08
CA ALA A 378 0.48 7.93 -1.70
C ALA A 378 -0.87 7.92 -0.99
N GLU A 379 -1.91 8.21 -1.75
CA GLU A 379 -3.24 8.54 -1.23
C GLU A 379 -4.18 7.35 -1.33
N ASP A 380 -4.10 6.60 -2.43
CA ASP A 380 -5.04 5.52 -2.70
C ASP A 380 -4.39 4.37 -3.50
N VAL A 381 -4.94 3.17 -3.34
CA VAL A 381 -4.47 1.92 -3.96
C VAL A 381 -5.65 1.03 -4.34
N ASN A 382 -5.68 0.53 -5.59
CA ASN A 382 -6.73 -0.39 -6.05
C ASN A 382 -6.30 -1.87 -6.00
N ASN A 383 -7.21 -2.80 -6.27
CA ASN A 383 -6.94 -4.24 -6.23
C ASN A 383 -5.97 -4.75 -7.32
N ALA A 384 -5.75 -3.96 -8.38
CA ALA A 384 -4.68 -4.23 -9.35
C ALA A 384 -3.28 -3.85 -8.80
N GLY A 385 -3.21 -3.27 -7.60
CA GLY A 385 -2.00 -2.77 -6.97
C GLY A 385 -1.51 -1.45 -7.57
N GLN A 386 -2.33 -0.75 -8.35
CA GLN A 386 -2.00 0.59 -8.82
C GLN A 386 -2.13 1.57 -7.65
N ILE A 387 -1.27 2.59 -7.60
CA ILE A 387 -1.21 3.55 -6.51
C ILE A 387 -1.25 4.96 -7.10
N VAL A 388 -2.10 5.83 -6.57
CA VAL A 388 -2.07 7.27 -6.90
C VAL A 388 -1.55 8.09 -5.73
N GLY A 389 -1.08 9.29 -6.06
CA GLY A 389 -0.63 10.25 -5.09
C GLY A 389 0.00 11.44 -5.78
N TYR A 390 0.83 12.20 -5.05
CA TYR A 390 1.54 13.33 -5.62
C TYR A 390 2.92 13.55 -4.99
N GLY A 391 3.78 14.23 -5.73
CA GLY A 391 5.16 14.45 -5.35
C GLY A 391 5.85 15.49 -6.22
N LEU A 392 7.16 15.64 -6.05
CA LEU A 392 7.97 16.53 -6.86
C LEU A 392 8.45 15.80 -8.11
N ASP A 393 8.16 16.36 -9.28
CA ASP A 393 8.68 15.88 -10.55
C ASP A 393 10.16 16.29 -10.75
N PRO A 394 10.83 15.85 -11.84
CA PRO A 394 12.24 16.19 -12.10
C PRO A 394 12.51 17.69 -12.33
N GLN A 395 11.46 18.50 -12.52
CA GLN A 395 11.54 19.95 -12.65
C GLN A 395 11.25 20.66 -11.30
N GLY A 396 10.93 19.89 -10.24
CA GLY A 396 10.58 20.41 -8.91
C GLY A 396 9.14 20.89 -8.78
N ARG A 397 8.25 20.49 -9.69
CA ARG A 397 6.82 20.83 -9.68
C ARG A 397 6.04 19.77 -8.90
N THR A 398 4.99 20.17 -8.20
CA THR A 398 4.11 19.21 -7.49
C THR A 398 3.06 18.66 -8.43
N HIS A 399 3.18 17.40 -8.84
CA HIS A 399 2.27 16.76 -9.78
C HIS A 399 1.70 15.46 -9.20
N GLY A 400 0.48 15.15 -9.61
CA GLY A 400 -0.14 13.85 -9.39
C GLY A 400 0.56 12.76 -10.22
N PHE A 401 0.67 11.56 -9.66
CA PHE A 401 1.22 10.40 -10.34
C PHE A 401 0.27 9.20 -10.25
N LEU A 402 0.43 8.28 -11.20
CA LEU A 402 -0.10 6.91 -11.13
C LEU A 402 1.08 5.93 -11.19
N LEU A 403 1.21 5.08 -10.18
CA LEU A 403 2.11 3.93 -10.17
C LEU A 403 1.36 2.69 -10.63
N THR A 404 1.92 1.96 -11.58
CA THR A 404 1.39 0.67 -12.03
C THR A 404 2.42 -0.43 -11.77
N PRO A 405 2.05 -1.52 -11.07
CA PRO A 405 2.92 -2.68 -10.90
C PRO A 405 3.51 -3.13 -12.23
N VAL A 406 4.83 -3.17 -12.33
CA VAL A 406 5.52 -3.79 -13.45
C VAL A 406 5.38 -5.30 -13.25
N PRO A 407 4.69 -6.03 -14.16
CA PRO A 407 4.61 -7.47 -14.05
C PRO A 407 6.02 -8.03 -14.06
N GLU A 408 6.36 -8.86 -13.07
CA GLU A 408 7.63 -9.57 -13.13
C GLU A 408 7.69 -10.30 -14.48
N PRO A 409 8.79 -10.19 -15.25
CA PRO A 409 8.93 -10.93 -16.48
C PRO A 409 9.11 -12.41 -16.14
N ASN A 410 8.00 -13.11 -15.84
CA ASN A 410 7.89 -14.52 -15.45
C ASN A 410 9.27 -15.20 -15.37
N SER A 411 10.02 -14.90 -14.31
CA SER A 411 11.42 -15.31 -14.18
C SER A 411 11.52 -16.84 -14.30
N GLY A 412 10.45 -17.54 -13.93
CA GLY A 412 10.25 -18.98 -14.13
C GLY A 412 10.20 -19.45 -15.59
N LEU A 413 9.58 -18.71 -16.52
CA LEU A 413 9.52 -19.09 -17.95
C LEU A 413 10.87 -18.87 -18.65
N ALA A 414 11.55 -17.75 -18.36
CA ALA A 414 12.89 -17.49 -18.89
C ALA A 414 13.91 -18.53 -18.38
N MET A 415 13.79 -18.92 -17.11
CA MET A 415 14.62 -19.96 -16.50
C MET A 415 14.30 -21.36 -17.05
N LEU A 416 13.02 -21.71 -17.23
CA LEU A 416 12.60 -22.96 -17.87
C LEU A 416 13.11 -23.06 -19.32
N ALA A 417 13.05 -21.96 -20.09
CA ALA A 417 13.60 -21.90 -21.44
C ALA A 417 15.13 -22.08 -21.44
N GLY A 418 15.85 -21.45 -20.50
CA GLY A 418 17.29 -21.61 -20.33
C GLY A 418 17.71 -23.05 -19.96
N VAL A 419 17.00 -23.68 -19.02
CA VAL A 419 17.23 -25.07 -18.61
C VAL A 419 16.91 -26.04 -19.75
N ALA A 420 15.81 -25.83 -20.48
CA ALA A 420 15.46 -26.63 -21.65
C ALA A 420 16.53 -26.53 -22.76
N ALA A 421 17.04 -25.33 -23.04
CA ALA A 421 18.11 -25.10 -24.00
C ALA A 421 19.41 -25.82 -23.58
N LEU A 422 19.78 -25.78 -22.30
CA LEU A 422 20.95 -26.48 -21.77
C LEU A 422 20.78 -28.02 -21.81
N ALA A 423 19.58 -28.53 -21.52
CA ALA A 423 19.25 -29.95 -21.61
C ALA A 423 19.34 -30.46 -23.07
N LEU A 424 18.85 -29.68 -24.03
CA LEU A 424 18.95 -29.97 -25.46
C LEU A 424 20.41 -29.94 -25.95
N ARG A 425 21.23 -29.00 -25.47
CA ARG A 425 22.67 -28.90 -25.78
C ARG A 425 23.48 -30.05 -25.16
N GLY A 426 23.04 -30.59 -24.03
CA GLY A 426 23.63 -31.78 -23.40
C GLY A 426 23.37 -33.07 -24.17
N ARG A 427 22.18 -33.22 -24.75
CA ARG A 427 21.80 -34.39 -25.58
C ARG A 427 22.60 -34.48 -26.87
N THR A 428 22.88 -33.36 -27.54
CA THR A 428 23.67 -33.34 -28.79
C THR A 428 25.14 -33.68 -28.59
N ARG A 429 25.74 -33.32 -27.43
CA ARG A 429 27.13 -33.69 -27.09
C ARG A 429 27.30 -35.18 -26.74
N PHE A 430 26.27 -35.82 -26.17
CA PHE A 430 26.31 -37.25 -25.87
C PHE A 430 26.18 -38.10 -27.14
N ALA A 431 25.32 -37.70 -28.07
CA ALA A 431 25.14 -38.38 -29.36
C ALA A 431 26.43 -38.34 -30.22
N ARG A 432 27.25 -37.28 -30.12
CA ARG A 432 28.53 -37.18 -30.83
C ARG A 432 29.67 -37.99 -30.22
N ARG A 433 29.59 -38.41 -28.96
CA ARG A 433 30.62 -39.23 -28.30
C ARG A 433 30.37 -40.74 -28.42
N SER A 434 29.14 -41.16 -28.72
CA SER A 434 28.80 -42.56 -28.93
C SER A 434 29.09 -43.07 -30.35
N SER A 435 29.53 -42.23 -31.29
CA SER A 435 29.86 -42.62 -32.67
C SER A 435 31.35 -42.83 -32.93
N THR A 436 32.21 -42.83 -31.91
CA THR A 436 33.66 -43.06 -32.04
C THR A 436 34.18 -44.07 -31.01
N ARG A 437 33.49 -45.19 -30.83
CA ARG A 437 34.06 -46.38 -30.19
C ARG A 437 33.67 -47.64 -30.93
#